data_AF-A0A1I5WC97-F1
#
_entry.id   AF-A0A1I5WC97-F1
#
_cell.length_a   1.000
_cell.length_b   1.000
_cell.length_c   1.000
_cell.angle_alpha   90.00
_cell.angle_beta   90.00
_cell.angle_gamma   90.00
#
_symmetry.space_group_name_H-M   'P 1'
#
loop_
_entity.id
_entity.type
_entity.pdbx_description
1 polymer ?
#
loop_
_entity_poly.entity_id
_entity_poly.type
_entity_poly.pdbx_seq_one_letter_code
_entity_poly.pdbx_strand_id
1 'polypeptide(L)'
;MHKKGHIGAALLATAPVVFVVTAAGFSTLALAGAGVVVAGSMLPDLDMRLPFVTHRGPTHTVWFAGGVGVVYGVVGAVLGSGTGALATLALGAYGVLLGVVTVGAHLL
;
A
#
# COMPACT_ATOMS: atom_id res chain seq x y z
N MET A 1 6.07 5.69 15.52
CA MET A 1 7.14 4.75 15.97
C MET A 1 8.45 5.19 15.33
N HIS A 2 9.59 4.54 15.61
CA HIS A 2 10.77 4.76 14.77
C HIS A 2 10.59 4.10 13.39
N LYS A 3 11.24 4.64 12.36
CA LYS A 3 11.17 4.14 10.97
C LYS A 3 11.31 2.61 10.85
N LYS A 4 12.23 2.00 11.60
CA LYS A 4 12.41 0.54 11.60
C LYS A 4 11.18 -0.22 12.10
N GLY A 5 10.48 0.33 13.09
CA GLY A 5 9.22 -0.22 13.59
C GLY A 5 8.11 -0.17 12.53
N HIS A 6 7.98 0.94 11.80
CA HIS A 6 7.01 1.04 10.72
C HIS A 6 7.31 0.08 9.56
N ILE A 7 8.57 -0.09 9.20
CA ILE A 7 8.99 -1.09 8.20
C ILE A 7 8.61 -2.51 8.67
N GLY A 8 8.86 -2.84 9.95
CA GLY A 8 8.50 -4.14 10.52
C GLY A 8 6.98 -4.39 10.49
N ALA A 9 6.19 -3.41 10.91
CA ALA A 9 4.72 -3.49 10.86
C ALA A 9 4.21 -3.62 9.41
N ALA A 10 4.78 -2.86 8.48
CA ALA A 10 4.45 -2.91 7.06
C ALA A 10 4.75 -4.29 6.46
N LEU A 11 5.91 -4.88 6.77
CA LEU A 11 6.26 -6.23 6.34
C LEU A 11 5.29 -7.27 6.91
N LEU A 12 4.97 -7.18 8.20
CA LEU A 12 4.05 -8.11 8.86
C LEU A 12 2.64 -8.02 8.24
N ALA A 13 2.12 -6.82 8.05
CA ALA A 13 0.79 -6.60 7.48
C ALA A 13 0.69 -7.05 6.01
N THR A 14 1.79 -6.93 5.26
CA THR A 14 1.82 -7.32 3.83
C THR A 14 2.15 -8.79 3.62
N ALA A 15 2.72 -9.50 4.60
CA ALA A 15 3.16 -10.88 4.48
C ALA A 15 2.07 -11.85 3.97
N PRO A 16 0.80 -11.81 4.45
CA PRO A 16 -0.26 -12.67 3.92
C PRO A 16 -0.53 -12.42 2.43
N VAL A 17 -0.46 -11.16 2.00
CA VAL A 17 -0.67 -10.76 0.60
C VAL A 17 0.47 -11.30 -0.27
N VAL A 18 1.72 -11.11 0.17
CA VAL A 18 2.90 -11.63 -0.53
C VAL A 18 2.81 -13.15 -0.67
N PHE A 19 2.41 -13.85 0.39
CA PHE A 19 2.23 -15.30 0.38
C PHE A 19 1.21 -15.73 -0.68
N VAL A 20 0.00 -15.18 -0.66
CA VAL A 20 -1.07 -15.55 -1.61
C VAL A 20 -0.68 -15.26 -3.05
N VAL A 21 -0.11 -14.09 -3.34
CA VAL A 21 0.29 -13.71 -4.70
C VAL A 21 1.45 -14.56 -5.21
N THR A 22 2.40 -14.90 -4.33
CA THR A 22 3.50 -15.83 -4.66
C THR A 22 2.97 -17.23 -4.93
N ALA A 23 2.06 -17.74 -4.09
CA ALA A 23 1.45 -19.06 -4.26
C ALA A 23 0.63 -19.17 -5.56
N ALA A 24 0.07 -18.05 -6.03
CA ALA A 24 -0.60 -17.96 -7.33
C ALA A 24 0.38 -17.90 -8.54
N GLY A 25 1.69 -17.96 -8.31
CA GLY A 25 2.72 -17.97 -9.36
C GLY A 25 3.28 -16.60 -9.75
N PHE A 26 2.89 -15.52 -9.04
CA PHE A 26 3.26 -14.15 -9.38
C PHE A 26 4.34 -13.57 -8.44
N SER A 27 5.44 -14.30 -8.23
CA SER A 27 6.49 -13.94 -7.26
C SER A 27 7.09 -12.55 -7.49
N THR A 28 7.34 -12.15 -8.74
CA THR A 28 7.86 -10.81 -9.05
C THR A 28 6.88 -9.71 -8.66
N LEU A 29 5.58 -9.92 -8.90
CA LEU A 29 4.53 -8.97 -8.50
C LEU A 29 4.43 -8.89 -6.97
N ALA A 30 4.51 -10.03 -6.28
CA ALA A 30 4.48 -10.09 -4.83
C ALA A 30 5.65 -9.31 -4.18
N LEU A 31 6.87 -9.50 -4.69
CA LEU A 31 8.06 -8.79 -4.21
C LEU A 31 7.99 -7.30 -4.53
N ALA A 32 7.53 -6.93 -5.73
CA ALA A 32 7.34 -5.52 -6.09
C ALA A 32 6.33 -4.83 -5.15
N GLY A 33 5.19 -5.48 -4.88
CA GLY A 33 4.20 -4.94 -3.96
C GLY A 33 4.71 -4.81 -2.52
N ALA A 34 5.47 -5.80 -2.03
CA ALA A 34 6.13 -5.70 -0.73
C ALA A 34 7.09 -4.51 -0.68
N GLY A 35 7.89 -4.32 -1.74
CA GLY A 35 8.79 -3.18 -1.88
C GLY A 35 8.04 -1.84 -1.86
N VAL A 36 6.90 -1.75 -2.54
CA VAL A 36 6.03 -0.55 -2.53
C VAL A 36 5.52 -0.25 -1.13
N VAL A 37 5.04 -1.25 -0.39
CA VAL A 37 4.52 -1.05 0.98
C VAL A 37 5.66 -0.65 1.93
N VAL A 38 6.83 -1.26 1.82
CA VAL A 38 8.02 -0.88 2.61
C VAL A 38 8.49 0.53 2.26
N ALA A 39 8.48 0.92 0.99
CA ALA A 39 8.84 2.27 0.58
C ALA A 39 7.83 3.31 1.10
N GLY A 40 6.54 2.97 1.10
CA GLY A 40 5.46 3.78 1.64
C GLY A 40 5.31 3.70 3.17
N SER A 41 6.17 2.96 3.86
CA SER A 41 6.10 2.73 5.32
C SER A 41 6.35 3.96 6.19
N MET A 42 6.43 5.16 5.62
CA MET A 42 6.47 6.43 6.37
C MET A 42 5.47 7.44 5.81
N LEU A 43 4.57 7.02 4.91
CA LEU A 43 3.68 7.92 4.17
C LEU A 43 2.79 8.77 5.11
N PRO A 44 2.16 8.22 6.16
CA PRO A 44 1.40 9.02 7.12
C PRO A 44 2.26 10.05 7.87
N ASP A 45 3.49 9.68 8.26
CA ASP A 45 4.42 10.51 9.04
C ASP A 45 5.11 11.61 8.20
N LEU A 46 4.84 11.68 6.89
CA LEU A 46 5.19 12.86 6.10
C LEU A 46 4.46 14.11 6.58
N ASP A 47 3.35 13.95 7.31
CA ASP A 47 2.62 15.04 7.97
C ASP A 47 3.49 15.88 8.92
N MET A 48 4.49 15.28 9.55
CA MET A 48 5.45 15.99 10.42
C MET A 48 6.27 17.05 9.69
N ARG A 49 6.26 17.04 8.36
CA ARG A 49 6.98 18.00 7.50
C ARG A 49 6.04 19.01 6.84
N LEU A 50 4.73 18.85 6.99
CA LEU A 50 3.73 19.71 6.36
C LEU A 50 3.29 20.80 7.34
N PRO A 51 3.48 22.09 7.02
CA PRO A 51 2.92 23.15 7.84
C PRO A 51 1.39 23.02 7.84
N PHE A 52 0.76 23.31 8.98
CA PHE A 52 -0.69 23.27 9.18
C PHE A 52 -1.35 21.88 9.18
N VAL A 53 -0.58 20.79 9.06
CA VAL A 53 -1.10 19.42 9.27
C VAL A 53 -0.66 18.94 10.64
N THR A 54 -1.61 18.64 11.52
CA THR A 54 -1.31 18.06 12.83
C THR A 54 -0.84 16.62 12.65
N HIS A 55 0.28 16.27 13.28
CA HIS A 55 0.73 14.88 13.34
C HIS A 55 -0.35 13.99 13.98
N ARG A 56 -0.63 12.84 13.38
CA ARG A 56 -1.77 11.96 13.75
C ARG A 56 -3.15 12.56 13.46
N GLY A 57 -3.20 13.50 12.53
CA GLY A 57 -4.44 14.05 12.01
C GLY A 57 -4.97 13.24 10.82
N PRO A 58 -5.28 13.87 9.69
CA PRO A 58 -5.97 13.22 8.58
C PRO A 58 -5.21 12.03 7.97
N THR A 59 -3.88 12.08 7.97
CA THR A 59 -2.96 11.04 7.46
C THR A 59 -2.99 9.73 8.24
N HIS A 60 -3.47 9.73 9.48
CA HIS A 60 -3.57 8.54 10.34
C HIS A 60 -5.03 8.10 10.50
N THR A 61 -5.78 8.09 9.39
CA THR A 61 -7.19 7.70 9.37
C THR A 61 -7.45 6.59 8.36
N VAL A 62 -8.53 5.83 8.59
CA VAL A 62 -9.05 4.84 7.62
C VAL A 62 -9.45 5.49 6.30
N TRP A 63 -9.85 6.76 6.32
CA TRP A 63 -10.21 7.51 5.11
C TRP A 63 -8.99 7.85 4.26
N PHE A 64 -7.87 8.23 4.89
CA PHE A 64 -6.61 8.41 4.18
C PHE A 64 -6.10 7.09 3.61
N ALA A 65 -6.23 5.99 4.36
CA ALA A 65 -5.92 4.65 3.84
C ALA A 65 -6.78 4.31 2.60
N GLY A 66 -8.08 4.60 2.64
CA GLY A 66 -8.98 4.45 1.50
C GLY A 66 -8.56 5.30 0.30
N GLY A 67 -8.20 6.57 0.52
CA GLY A 67 -7.72 7.48 -0.53
C GLY A 67 -6.43 6.99 -1.19
N VAL A 68 -5.43 6.58 -0.40
CA VAL A 68 -4.19 6.00 -0.93
C VAL A 68 -4.46 4.69 -1.66
N GLY A 69 -5.38 3.86 -1.15
CA GLY A 69 -5.92 2.68 -1.83
C GLY A 69 -6.48 3.01 -3.22
N VAL A 70 -7.34 4.01 -3.33
CA VAL A 70 -7.89 4.45 -4.63
C VAL A 70 -6.78 4.87 -5.58
N VAL A 71 -5.82 5.68 -5.13
CA VAL A 71 -4.69 6.13 -5.97
C VAL A 71 -3.90 4.93 -6.51
N TYR A 72 -3.53 3.99 -5.63
CA TYR A 72 -2.76 2.80 -6.04
C TYR A 72 -3.60 1.88 -6.93
N GLY A 73 -4.90 1.77 -6.67
CA GLY A 73 -5.83 1.01 -7.50
C GLY A 73 -5.94 1.56 -8.91
N VAL A 74 -6.02 2.88 -9.06
CA VAL A 74 -6.00 3.53 -10.39
C VAL A 74 -4.68 3.24 -11.10
N VAL A 75 -3.54 3.37 -10.41
CA VAL A 75 -2.23 3.04 -10.99
C VAL A 75 -2.18 1.58 -11.44
N GLY A 76 -2.62 0.64 -10.60
CA GLY A 76 -2.68 -0.78 -10.96
C GLY A 76 -3.59 -1.06 -12.16
N ALA A 77 -4.76 -0.44 -12.22
CA ALA A 77 -5.67 -0.56 -13.35
C ALA A 77 -5.05 -0.03 -14.65
N VAL A 78 -4.39 1.13 -14.60
CA VAL A 78 -3.66 1.70 -15.76
C VAL A 78 -2.54 0.77 -16.22
N LEU A 79 -1.80 0.15 -15.31
CA LEU A 79 -0.76 -0.84 -15.68
C LEU A 79 -1.35 -2.10 -16.34
N GLY A 80 -2.58 -2.49 -15.96
CA GLY A 80 -3.26 -3.65 -16.52
C GLY A 80 -4.08 -3.38 -17.79
N SER A 81 -4.34 -2.12 -18.14
CA SER A 81 -5.27 -1.76 -19.21
C SER A 81 -4.81 -2.19 -20.60
N GLY A 82 -3.49 -2.31 -20.82
CA GLY A 82 -2.92 -2.80 -22.07
C GLY A 82 -3.03 -4.32 -22.28
N THR A 83 -3.36 -5.07 -21.23
CA THR A 83 -3.35 -6.55 -21.24
C THR A 83 -4.76 -7.14 -21.31
N GLY A 84 -5.78 -6.38 -20.88
CA GLY A 84 -7.19 -6.77 -20.94
C GLY A 84 -7.97 -6.48 -19.66
N ALA A 85 -9.29 -6.63 -19.71
CA ALA A 85 -10.19 -6.27 -18.62
C ALA A 85 -9.90 -7.03 -17.30
N LEU A 86 -9.61 -8.33 -17.39
CA LEU A 86 -9.30 -9.14 -16.21
C LEU A 86 -8.00 -8.68 -15.53
N ALA A 87 -6.95 -8.39 -16.32
CA ALA A 87 -5.69 -7.88 -15.80
C ALA A 87 -5.86 -6.47 -15.18
N THR A 88 -6.66 -5.62 -15.81
CA THR A 88 -7.02 -4.28 -15.29
C THR A 88 -7.68 -4.39 -13.92
N LEU A 89 -8.68 -5.27 -13.79
CA LEU A 89 -9.39 -5.49 -12.53
C LEU A 89 -8.48 -6.10 -11.47
N ALA A 90 -7.69 -7.12 -11.82
CA ALA A 90 -6.80 -7.81 -10.89
C ALA A 90 -5.69 -6.89 -10.36
N LEU A 91 -5.00 -6.16 -11.24
CA LEU A 91 -3.95 -5.22 -10.85
C LEU A 91 -4.52 -4.00 -10.14
N GLY A 92 -5.71 -3.53 -10.53
CA GLY A 92 -6.41 -2.48 -9.81
C GLY A 92 -6.77 -2.90 -8.38
N ALA A 93 -7.39 -4.07 -8.19
CA ALA A 93 -7.73 -4.59 -6.87
C ALA A 93 -6.46 -4.82 -6.01
N TYR A 94 -5.39 -5.35 -6.62
CA TYR A 94 -4.11 -5.52 -5.96
C TYR A 94 -3.52 -4.16 -5.52
N GLY A 95 -3.57 -3.15 -6.38
CA GLY A 95 -3.16 -1.78 -6.06
C GLY A 95 -3.92 -1.20 -4.87
N VAL A 96 -5.26 -1.35 -4.85
CA VAL A 96 -6.10 -0.92 -3.72
C VAL A 96 -5.63 -1.57 -2.42
N LEU A 97 -5.43 -2.89 -2.44
CA LEU A 97 -4.99 -3.64 -1.27
C LEU A 97 -3.63 -3.13 -0.76
N LEU A 98 -2.66 -2.93 -1.66
CA LEU A 98 -1.34 -2.41 -1.28
C LEU A 98 -1.43 -1.00 -0.69
N GLY A 99 -2.23 -0.11 -1.28
CA GLY A 99 -2.41 1.26 -0.78
C GLY A 99 -3.05 1.29 0.62
N VAL A 100 -4.09 0.48 0.84
CA VAL A 100 -4.74 0.33 2.15
C VAL A 100 -3.76 -0.24 3.17
N VAL A 101 -3.01 -1.30 2.83
CA VAL A 101 -2.06 -1.92 3.76
C VAL A 101 -0.90 -0.97 4.11
N THR A 102 -0.41 -0.18 3.14
CA THR A 102 0.68 0.80 3.35
C THR A 102 0.35 1.78 4.48
N VAL A 103 -0.88 2.30 4.49
CA VAL A 103 -1.35 3.23 5.54
C VAL A 103 -1.85 2.45 6.76
N GLY A 104 -2.62 1.38 6.56
CA GLY A 104 -3.21 0.59 7.64
C GLY A 104 -2.17 0.02 8.61
N ALA A 105 -1.00 -0.37 8.11
CA ALA A 105 0.12 -0.82 8.94
C ALA A 105 0.63 0.25 9.93
N HIS A 106 0.34 1.54 9.72
CA HIS A 106 0.65 2.61 10.66
C HIS A 106 -0.41 2.83 11.73
N LEU A 107 -1.62 2.28 11.54
CA LEU A 107 -2.73 2.42 12.47
C LEU A 107 -2.72 1.32 13.55
N LEU A 108 -1.87 0.29 13.37
CA LEU A 108 -1.63 -0.81 14.30
C LEU A 108 -0.58 -0.43 15.35
#